data_AF-A0A2K4MT77-F1
#
_entry.id   AF-A0A2K4MT77-F1
#
_cell.length_a   1.000
_cell.length_b   1.000
_cell.length_c   1.000
_cell.angle_alpha   90.00
_cell.angle_beta   90.00
_cell.angle_gamma   90.00
#
_symmetry.space_group_name_H-M   'P 1'
#
loop_
_entity.id
_entity.type
_entity.pdbx_description
1 polymer ?
#
loop_
_entity_poly.entity_id
_entity_poly.type
_entity_poly.pdbx_seq_one_letter_code
_entity_poly.pdbx_strand_id
1 'polypeptide(L)'
;MALGVGLIGALAGCGGGGGDSGTSNSNTSNLAGSGNQLTLDVFGARGGTLAAASGNCPGGATVNWTTPGQAAPVSGNYIDDPNPSQPLTVSVSCGGVSATQTLAPQNVFASSSVFAVTNPDGTLAVWGSSRLGGDTSVLKVQPQNVVKVVGSERAWAALQSDGTVVTWGRPASGGSYAGKGGAGSADYTGAVAPLNKVSNVWAVKRGFVALNGDGSGTAWGNLEQTFDGEGGFSSIASFFTPATLAQFSNIADVSYTEGAVAVLKKDGTVFAFGDPASGGDTTPVAAKLTNVAKIYATDYSFTALKKDGSVVTWGQNFDNATTGLYDGTEPMPQANLALLSNSNVIAALSQNGVVSTIGTTMFDRGSDLSGFSGGLANVAKVFASKTAFAALKKDGTVASWGDSQRNNVANVQAQLTNVLTIAGTETAFAALKADGTVVTWGDETRGGDSSAVQSQLNNVIALFSNDYAFAALKKDGTVVTWGSPTHGGDSSAAQAKLRNIRAIYSTGLGGFLAVAKDGKFVTWGSPFAGGGQAPANLTAIPFLKS
;
A
#
# COMPACT_ATOMS: atom_id res chain seq x y z
N MET A 1 64.47 -30.82 -0.58
CA MET A 1 63.15 -30.68 0.08
C MET A 1 62.12 -30.66 -1.05
N ALA A 2 61.62 -31.77 -1.62
CA ALA A 2 60.93 -32.94 -1.03
C ALA A 2 59.76 -32.49 -0.16
N LEU A 3 58.48 -32.81 -0.37
CA LEU A 3 57.69 -33.72 -1.24
C LEU A 3 56.29 -33.06 -1.39
N GLY A 4 55.38 -33.32 -2.34
CA GLY A 4 55.11 -34.50 -3.16
C GLY A 4 53.69 -35.02 -2.90
N VAL A 5 52.76 -34.72 -3.82
CA VAL A 5 51.68 -35.57 -4.41
C VAL A 5 50.72 -36.38 -3.51
N GLY A 6 49.42 -36.35 -3.84
CA GLY A 6 48.53 -37.50 -3.55
C GLY A 6 47.04 -37.30 -3.84
N LEU A 7 46.61 -37.63 -5.06
CA LEU A 7 45.21 -37.76 -5.49
C LEU A 7 44.92 -39.26 -5.71
N ILE A 8 44.02 -39.88 -4.93
CA ILE A 8 43.39 -41.22 -5.14
C ILE A 8 42.12 -41.17 -4.27
N GLY A 9 40.91 -41.64 -4.58
CA GLY A 9 40.33 -42.48 -5.63
C GLY A 9 39.07 -43.11 -4.99
N ALA A 10 37.99 -43.28 -5.77
CA ALA A 10 36.72 -43.84 -5.32
C ALA A 10 36.77 -45.35 -5.06
N LEU A 11 35.95 -45.89 -4.15
CA LEU A 11 35.02 -47.03 -4.39
C LEU A 11 34.27 -47.49 -3.12
N ALA A 12 33.13 -48.12 -3.41
CA ALA A 12 31.99 -48.54 -2.59
C ALA A 12 32.26 -49.43 -1.35
N GLY A 13 31.35 -49.31 -0.39
CA GLY A 13 31.04 -50.33 0.62
C GLY A 13 29.58 -50.23 1.05
N CYS A 14 28.79 -51.26 0.73
CA CYS A 14 27.38 -51.44 1.07
C CYS A 14 27.18 -52.05 2.48
N GLY A 15 26.02 -51.76 3.07
CA GLY A 15 25.31 -52.55 4.10
C GLY A 15 25.63 -52.15 5.54
N GLY A 16 24.69 -51.94 6.45
CA GLY A 16 23.23 -52.00 6.54
C GLY A 16 22.93 -51.59 8.01
N GLY A 17 22.00 -50.70 8.30
CA GLY A 17 20.58 -51.00 8.45
C GLY A 17 20.15 -50.80 9.92
N GLY A 18 19.15 -49.94 10.14
CA GLY A 18 18.26 -50.02 11.31
C GLY A 18 18.22 -48.79 12.23
N GLY A 19 17.12 -48.03 12.14
CA GLY A 19 16.57 -47.32 13.31
C GLY A 19 16.14 -45.87 13.11
N ASP A 20 15.09 -45.64 12.32
CA ASP A 20 14.35 -44.39 12.25
C ASP A 20 13.77 -43.95 13.61
N SER A 21 13.83 -42.64 13.87
CA SER A 21 12.64 -41.89 14.30
C SER A 21 12.73 -40.47 13.75
N GLY A 22 12.36 -40.35 12.47
CA GLY A 22 12.22 -39.07 11.80
C GLY A 22 11.07 -38.25 12.38
N THR A 23 11.35 -37.02 12.80
CA THR A 23 10.34 -35.96 12.81
C THR A 23 10.22 -35.45 11.38
N SER A 24 9.14 -35.86 10.73
CA SER A 24 8.78 -35.50 9.37
C SER A 24 8.78 -33.98 9.15
N ASN A 25 9.71 -33.51 8.32
CA ASN A 25 9.61 -32.28 7.56
C ASN A 25 8.41 -32.38 6.59
N SER A 26 7.19 -32.08 7.02
CA SER A 26 6.07 -31.91 6.09
C SER A 26 6.09 -30.51 5.48
N ASN A 27 6.97 -30.32 4.50
CA ASN A 27 6.82 -29.31 3.44
C ASN A 27 5.62 -29.69 2.56
N THR A 28 4.40 -29.54 3.08
CA THR A 28 3.19 -29.69 2.26
C THR A 28 2.72 -28.29 1.90
N SER A 29 2.63 -27.99 0.60
CA SER A 29 1.84 -26.85 0.14
C SER A 29 0.46 -26.92 0.80
N ASN A 30 -0.15 -25.80 1.16
CA ASN A 30 -1.52 -25.80 1.70
C ASN A 30 -2.57 -26.34 0.68
N LEU A 31 -2.16 -26.59 -0.56
CA LEU A 31 -2.97 -27.24 -1.59
C LEU A 31 -2.81 -28.78 -1.59
N ALA A 32 -1.82 -29.31 -0.88
CA ALA A 32 -1.63 -30.74 -0.64
C ALA A 32 -2.50 -31.20 0.54
N GLY A 33 -3.82 -31.15 0.36
CA GLY A 33 -4.72 -31.96 1.18
C GLY A 33 -4.47 -33.45 0.91
N SER A 34 -4.60 -34.29 1.92
CA SER A 34 -4.60 -35.74 1.76
C SER A 34 -5.89 -36.18 1.03
N GLY A 35 -5.88 -36.20 -0.30
CA GLY A 35 -6.96 -36.74 -1.14
C GLY A 35 -7.44 -35.82 -2.28
N ASN A 36 -8.41 -36.30 -3.08
CA ASN A 36 -9.04 -35.61 -4.22
C ASN A 36 -9.94 -34.41 -3.83
N GLN A 37 -9.81 -33.86 -2.62
CA GLN A 37 -10.67 -32.77 -2.15
C GLN A 37 -10.20 -31.45 -2.75
N LEU A 38 -11.15 -30.66 -3.27
CA LEU A 38 -10.92 -29.29 -3.74
C LEU A 38 -10.32 -28.45 -2.61
N THR A 39 -9.14 -27.88 -2.83
CA THR A 39 -8.47 -27.01 -1.86
C THR A 39 -8.59 -25.55 -2.28
N LEU A 40 -8.66 -24.65 -1.29
CA LEU A 40 -8.74 -23.20 -1.47
C LEU A 40 -7.81 -22.53 -0.47
N ASP A 41 -6.96 -21.65 -0.96
CA ASP A 41 -6.14 -20.75 -0.17
C ASP A 41 -6.16 -19.33 -0.69
N VAL A 42 -6.04 -18.38 0.23
CA VAL A 42 -5.98 -16.95 -0.07
C VAL A 42 -4.69 -16.36 0.47
N PHE A 43 -4.08 -15.54 -0.38
CA PHE A 43 -2.85 -14.81 -0.13
C PHE A 43 -3.09 -13.31 -0.35
N GLY A 44 -2.34 -12.47 0.34
CA GLY A 44 -2.47 -11.01 0.26
C GLY A 44 -2.84 -10.37 1.60
N ALA A 45 -2.46 -9.11 1.75
CA ALA A 45 -2.86 -8.28 2.88
C ALA A 45 -4.26 -7.70 2.64
N ARG A 46 -5.12 -7.71 3.67
CA ARG A 46 -6.40 -6.97 3.64
C ARG A 46 -6.14 -5.50 3.30
N GLY A 47 -6.94 -4.93 2.42
CA GLY A 47 -6.79 -3.58 1.88
C GLY A 47 -5.85 -3.45 0.67
N GLY A 48 -5.20 -4.54 0.25
CA GLY A 48 -4.40 -4.61 -0.97
C GLY A 48 -5.00 -5.56 -2.02
N THR A 49 -4.16 -6.00 -2.96
CA THR A 49 -4.52 -7.07 -3.90
C THR A 49 -4.46 -8.43 -3.21
N LEU A 50 -5.54 -9.21 -3.36
CA LEU A 50 -5.68 -10.57 -2.84
C LEU A 50 -5.62 -11.57 -4.01
N ALA A 51 -5.02 -12.73 -3.75
CA ALA A 51 -4.89 -13.82 -4.70
C ALA A 51 -5.49 -15.10 -4.10
N ALA A 52 -6.35 -15.77 -4.83
CA ALA A 52 -6.86 -17.10 -4.50
C ALA A 52 -6.13 -18.17 -5.31
N ALA A 53 -5.72 -19.23 -4.65
CA ALA A 53 -5.22 -20.44 -5.26
C ALA A 53 -6.16 -21.60 -4.94
N SER A 54 -6.37 -22.47 -5.91
CA SER A 54 -7.07 -23.73 -5.71
C SER A 54 -6.29 -24.90 -6.30
N GLY A 55 -6.51 -26.08 -5.73
CA GLY A 55 -5.91 -27.34 -6.17
C GLY A 55 -6.99 -28.39 -6.41
N ASN A 56 -6.61 -29.48 -7.07
CA ASN A 56 -7.47 -30.66 -7.30
C ASN A 56 -8.75 -30.36 -8.11
N CYS A 57 -8.65 -29.49 -9.12
CA CYS A 57 -9.72 -29.23 -10.09
C CYS A 57 -9.25 -29.42 -11.55
N PRO A 58 -9.32 -30.64 -12.10
CA PRO A 58 -9.01 -30.91 -13.50
C PRO A 58 -10.09 -30.25 -14.38
N GLY A 59 -9.79 -29.09 -14.96
CA GLY A 59 -10.74 -28.27 -15.72
C GLY A 59 -10.73 -26.79 -15.34
N GLY A 60 -10.06 -26.44 -14.23
CA GLY A 60 -9.98 -25.07 -13.72
C GLY A 60 -11.16 -24.77 -12.81
N ALA A 61 -10.86 -24.16 -11.66
CA ALA A 61 -11.88 -23.83 -10.68
C ALA A 61 -12.37 -22.39 -10.88
N THR A 62 -13.66 -22.16 -10.65
CA THR A 62 -14.22 -20.81 -10.64
C THR A 62 -14.07 -20.23 -9.25
N VAL A 63 -13.39 -19.08 -9.14
CA VAL A 63 -13.22 -18.33 -7.89
C VAL A 63 -14.20 -17.16 -7.88
N ASN A 64 -14.94 -17.00 -6.77
CA ASN A 64 -15.86 -15.89 -6.53
C ASN A 64 -15.61 -15.23 -5.18
N TRP A 65 -15.64 -13.91 -5.15
CA TRP A 65 -15.43 -13.06 -3.98
C TRP A 65 -16.72 -12.33 -3.63
N THR A 66 -17.07 -12.29 -2.34
CA THR A 66 -18.34 -11.71 -1.86
C THR A 66 -18.12 -10.93 -0.57
N THR A 67 -18.52 -9.66 -0.60
CA THR A 67 -18.53 -8.75 0.55
C THR A 67 -19.97 -8.57 1.06
N PRO A 68 -20.20 -8.40 2.37
CA PRO A 68 -21.52 -8.05 2.90
C PRO A 68 -22.13 -6.84 2.18
N GLY A 69 -23.39 -6.96 1.73
CA GLY A 69 -24.11 -5.89 1.03
C GLY A 69 -23.77 -5.71 -0.46
N GLN A 70 -22.89 -6.53 -1.02
CA GLN A 70 -22.55 -6.48 -2.44
C GLN A 70 -23.64 -7.15 -3.30
N ALA A 71 -24.06 -6.49 -4.39
CA ALA A 71 -25.15 -6.96 -5.23
C ALA A 71 -24.86 -8.27 -5.98
N ALA A 72 -23.60 -8.48 -6.41
CA ALA A 72 -23.17 -9.68 -7.12
C ALA A 72 -21.70 -10.01 -6.78
N PRO A 73 -21.30 -11.30 -6.75
CA PRO A 73 -19.91 -11.70 -6.55
C PRO A 73 -18.99 -11.18 -7.65
N VAL A 74 -17.72 -10.92 -7.30
CA VAL A 74 -16.65 -10.69 -8.30
C VAL A 74 -15.99 -12.02 -8.61
N SER A 75 -15.84 -12.38 -9.89
CA SER A 75 -15.14 -13.59 -10.29
C SER A 75 -13.70 -13.31 -10.68
N GLY A 76 -12.79 -14.25 -10.37
CA GLY A 76 -11.39 -14.18 -10.78
C GLY A 76 -10.42 -14.61 -9.67
N ASN A 77 -9.20 -14.97 -10.05
CA ASN A 77 -8.19 -15.41 -9.08
C ASN A 77 -7.57 -14.25 -8.29
N TYR A 78 -7.70 -13.02 -8.77
CA TYR A 78 -7.17 -11.82 -8.13
C TYR A 78 -8.26 -10.77 -8.00
N ILE A 79 -8.28 -10.05 -6.88
CA ILE A 79 -9.10 -8.86 -6.68
C ILE A 79 -8.33 -7.82 -5.89
N ASP A 80 -8.64 -6.54 -6.11
CA ASP A 80 -8.29 -5.49 -5.16
C ASP A 80 -9.37 -5.49 -4.05
N ASP A 81 -8.98 -5.58 -2.77
CA ASP A 81 -9.90 -5.74 -1.64
C ASP A 81 -10.92 -4.58 -1.59
N PRO A 82 -12.21 -4.83 -1.86
CA PRO A 82 -13.18 -3.75 -2.10
C PRO A 82 -13.63 -3.05 -0.82
N ASN A 83 -13.54 -3.73 0.34
CA ASN A 83 -13.91 -3.17 1.63
C ASN A 83 -13.16 -3.89 2.76
N PRO A 84 -11.94 -3.44 3.10
CA PRO A 84 -11.12 -4.11 4.10
C PRO A 84 -11.72 -4.08 5.51
N SER A 85 -12.63 -3.14 5.80
CA SER A 85 -13.30 -3.05 7.11
C SER A 85 -14.33 -4.15 7.37
N GLN A 86 -14.71 -4.91 6.33
CA GLN A 86 -15.70 -5.97 6.42
C GLN A 86 -15.07 -7.35 6.20
N PRO A 87 -15.67 -8.44 6.73
CA PRO A 87 -15.28 -9.79 6.35
C PRO A 87 -15.44 -9.99 4.85
N LEU A 88 -14.54 -10.75 4.24
CA LEU A 88 -14.56 -11.04 2.80
C LEU A 88 -14.60 -12.55 2.59
N THR A 89 -15.64 -13.03 1.91
CA THR A 89 -15.79 -14.46 1.62
C THR A 89 -15.29 -14.76 0.22
N VAL A 90 -14.40 -15.76 0.11
CA VAL A 90 -13.99 -16.36 -1.14
C VAL A 90 -14.59 -17.76 -1.24
N SER A 91 -15.10 -18.09 -2.41
CA SER A 91 -15.59 -19.44 -2.72
C SER A 91 -14.96 -19.92 -4.00
N VAL A 92 -14.65 -21.21 -4.05
CA VAL A 92 -14.17 -21.89 -5.23
C VAL A 92 -15.11 -23.03 -5.55
N SER A 93 -15.48 -23.17 -6.81
CA SER A 93 -16.30 -24.27 -7.30
C SER A 93 -15.60 -25.01 -8.44
N CYS A 94 -15.69 -26.34 -8.41
CA CYS A 94 -15.19 -27.24 -9.44
C CYS A 94 -16.23 -28.34 -9.67
N GLY A 95 -16.98 -28.27 -10.77
CA GLY A 95 -18.12 -29.16 -10.99
C GLY A 95 -19.14 -29.04 -9.84
N GLY A 96 -19.49 -30.17 -9.22
CA GLY A 96 -20.42 -30.22 -8.07
C GLY A 96 -19.78 -29.98 -6.69
N VAL A 97 -18.48 -29.71 -6.61
CA VAL A 97 -17.76 -29.53 -5.34
C VAL A 97 -17.41 -28.06 -5.15
N SER A 98 -17.52 -27.56 -3.91
CA SER A 98 -17.10 -26.22 -3.54
C SER A 98 -16.28 -26.18 -2.24
N ALA A 99 -15.42 -25.18 -2.15
CA ALA A 99 -14.69 -24.82 -0.94
C ALA A 99 -14.91 -23.33 -0.66
N THR A 100 -14.94 -22.92 0.60
CA THR A 100 -15.19 -21.52 0.97
C THR A 100 -14.33 -21.12 2.16
N GLN A 101 -13.87 -19.88 2.17
CA GLN A 101 -13.08 -19.31 3.24
C GLN A 101 -13.52 -17.85 3.46
N THR A 102 -13.60 -17.43 4.72
CA THR A 102 -13.92 -16.04 5.06
C THR A 102 -12.71 -15.40 5.73
N LEU A 103 -12.22 -14.31 5.15
CA LEU A 103 -11.16 -13.50 5.72
C LEU A 103 -11.72 -12.60 6.82
N ALA A 104 -10.97 -12.46 7.90
CA ALA A 104 -11.29 -11.52 8.97
C ALA A 104 -11.14 -10.07 8.45
N PRO A 105 -11.92 -9.10 8.99
CA PRO A 105 -11.70 -7.67 8.72
C PRO A 105 -10.24 -7.26 8.94
N GLN A 106 -9.81 -6.21 8.23
CA GLN A 106 -8.48 -5.64 8.41
C GLN A 106 -8.25 -5.26 9.87
N ASN A 107 -7.21 -5.84 10.45
CA ASN A 107 -6.74 -5.58 11.80
C ASN A 107 -5.27 -5.13 11.82
N VAL A 108 -4.56 -5.15 10.69
CA VAL A 108 -3.20 -4.64 10.56
C VAL A 108 -3.21 -3.36 9.74
N PHE A 109 -2.55 -2.34 10.28
CA PHE A 109 -2.40 -1.01 9.69
C PHE A 109 -0.92 -0.66 9.65
N ALA A 110 -0.51 0.06 8.62
CA ALA A 110 0.87 0.51 8.45
C ALA A 110 0.91 1.97 8.01
N SER A 111 1.96 2.68 8.42
CA SER A 111 2.36 3.96 7.86
C SER A 111 3.80 3.85 7.33
N SER A 112 4.48 4.99 7.12
CA SER A 112 5.86 5.01 6.65
C SER A 112 6.82 4.20 7.53
N SER A 113 6.60 4.06 8.84
CA SER A 113 7.59 3.39 9.73
C SER A 113 7.01 2.64 10.93
N VAL A 114 5.69 2.51 10.98
CA VAL A 114 4.98 1.98 12.15
C VAL A 114 3.95 0.98 11.68
N PHE A 115 3.82 -0.11 12.44
CA PHE A 115 2.68 -1.00 12.38
C PHE A 115 1.78 -0.76 13.60
N ALA A 116 0.48 -0.87 13.37
CA ALA A 116 -0.53 -0.95 14.42
C ALA A 116 -1.44 -2.13 14.14
N VAL A 117 -1.74 -2.92 15.17
CA VAL A 117 -2.63 -4.07 15.11
C VAL A 117 -3.75 -3.91 16.12
N THR A 118 -4.99 -4.04 15.67
CA THR A 118 -6.15 -4.10 16.56
C THR A 118 -6.35 -5.53 17.04
N ASN A 119 -6.27 -5.71 18.35
CA ASN A 119 -6.49 -6.99 19.01
C ASN A 119 -8.00 -7.30 19.08
N PRO A 120 -8.39 -8.58 19.18
CA PRO A 120 -9.80 -8.98 19.32
C PRO A 120 -10.53 -8.38 20.54
N ASP A 121 -9.79 -8.00 21.58
CA ASP A 121 -10.31 -7.34 22.79
C ASP A 121 -10.51 -5.82 22.60
N GLY A 122 -10.23 -5.29 21.41
CA GLY A 122 -10.37 -3.87 21.08
C GLY A 122 -9.18 -3.00 21.48
N THR A 123 -8.09 -3.58 22.00
CA THR A 123 -6.83 -2.88 22.28
C THR A 123 -5.94 -2.76 21.04
N LEU A 124 -4.85 -1.99 21.13
CA LEU A 124 -3.83 -1.87 20.08
C LEU A 124 -2.48 -2.42 20.51
N ALA A 125 -1.82 -3.13 19.59
CA ALA A 125 -0.40 -3.37 19.61
C ALA A 125 0.28 -2.50 18.54
N VAL A 126 1.26 -1.69 18.94
CA VAL A 126 1.93 -0.74 18.05
C VAL A 126 3.44 -0.88 18.20
N TRP A 127 4.18 -0.87 17.09
CA TRP A 127 5.64 -0.89 17.10
C TRP A 127 6.25 -0.24 15.85
N GLY A 128 7.53 0.13 15.94
CA GLY A 128 8.28 0.77 14.86
C GLY A 128 9.09 1.95 15.40
N SER A 129 9.22 3.02 14.62
CA SER A 129 9.89 4.23 15.09
C SER A 129 9.14 4.88 16.26
N SER A 130 9.69 4.84 17.48
CA SER A 130 9.11 5.50 18.65
C SER A 130 8.89 7.00 18.40
N ARG A 131 9.80 7.65 17.67
CA ARG A 131 9.68 9.05 17.26
C ARG A 131 8.46 9.34 16.37
N LEU A 132 7.98 8.36 15.61
CA LEU A 132 6.90 8.50 14.62
C LEU A 132 5.61 7.77 15.03
N GLY A 133 5.49 7.36 16.29
CA GLY A 133 4.30 6.71 16.83
C GLY A 133 4.40 5.18 16.94
N GLY A 134 5.60 4.62 16.88
CA GLY A 134 5.86 3.19 17.12
C GLY A 134 5.88 2.80 18.60
N ASP A 135 5.46 3.68 19.50
CA ASP A 135 5.43 3.44 20.95
C ASP A 135 4.23 4.16 21.57
N THR A 136 3.35 3.40 22.22
CA THR A 136 2.19 3.93 22.96
C THR A 136 2.39 3.88 24.48
N SER A 137 3.49 3.34 24.99
CA SER A 137 3.71 3.16 26.43
C SER A 137 3.67 4.46 27.23
N VAL A 138 4.02 5.58 26.59
CA VAL A 138 4.02 6.94 27.16
C VAL A 138 2.62 7.56 27.25
N LEU A 139 1.59 6.92 26.68
CA LEU A 139 0.23 7.44 26.72
C LEU A 139 -0.37 7.29 28.13
N LYS A 140 -0.94 8.38 28.64
CA LYS A 140 -1.69 8.40 29.90
C LYS A 140 -2.91 7.47 29.87
N VAL A 141 -3.54 7.36 28.69
CA VAL A 141 -4.71 6.51 28.45
C VAL A 141 -4.45 5.74 27.17
N GLN A 142 -4.45 4.41 27.27
CA GLN A 142 -4.30 3.54 26.09
C GLN A 142 -5.60 3.53 25.28
N PRO A 143 -5.53 3.43 23.94
CA PRO A 143 -6.71 3.19 23.10
C PRO A 143 -7.41 1.87 23.47
N GLN A 144 -8.74 1.90 23.57
CA GLN A 144 -9.60 0.76 23.90
C GLN A 144 -10.83 0.76 22.99
N ASN A 145 -11.48 -0.40 22.81
CA ASN A 145 -12.67 -0.52 21.96
C ASN A 145 -12.51 0.18 20.60
N VAL A 146 -11.33 0.01 19.99
CA VAL A 146 -10.94 0.73 18.78
C VAL A 146 -11.76 0.26 17.59
N VAL A 147 -12.40 1.21 16.91
CA VAL A 147 -13.21 0.97 15.71
C VAL A 147 -12.57 1.49 14.43
N LYS A 148 -11.58 2.39 14.54
CA LYS A 148 -10.77 2.85 13.40
C LYS A 148 -9.37 3.24 13.84
N VAL A 149 -8.38 2.89 13.04
CA VAL A 149 -6.99 3.32 13.20
C VAL A 149 -6.56 4.05 11.92
N VAL A 150 -5.92 5.21 12.06
CA VAL A 150 -5.32 5.94 10.94
C VAL A 150 -3.92 6.40 11.31
N GLY A 151 -2.98 6.25 10.36
CA GLY A 151 -1.59 6.67 10.50
C GLY A 151 -1.25 7.74 9.47
N SER A 152 -0.64 8.84 9.92
CA SER A 152 0.05 9.81 9.06
C SER A 152 1.53 9.41 8.93
N GLU A 153 2.35 10.24 8.26
CA GLU A 153 3.80 10.04 8.17
C GLU A 153 4.46 9.99 9.57
N ARG A 154 3.93 10.73 10.54
CA ARG A 154 4.64 11.01 11.82
C ARG A 154 3.82 10.83 13.09
N ALA A 155 2.52 10.58 12.97
CA ALA A 155 1.60 10.44 14.09
C ALA A 155 0.46 9.49 13.74
N TRP A 156 -0.22 9.00 14.76
CA TRP A 156 -1.35 8.08 14.63
C TRP A 156 -2.55 8.53 15.45
N ALA A 157 -3.73 8.06 15.05
CA ALA A 157 -4.98 8.26 15.77
C ALA A 157 -5.81 6.97 15.80
N ALA A 158 -6.41 6.70 16.96
CA ALA A 158 -7.36 5.63 17.17
C ALA A 158 -8.71 6.23 17.57
N LEU A 159 -9.75 5.91 16.80
CA LEU A 159 -11.14 6.21 17.13
C LEU A 159 -11.73 5.04 17.91
N GLN A 160 -12.29 5.35 19.08
CA GLN A 160 -12.97 4.41 19.96
C GLN A 160 -14.47 4.41 19.68
N SER A 161 -15.15 3.32 20.03
CA SER A 161 -16.60 3.14 19.79
C SER A 161 -17.50 4.19 20.46
N ASP A 162 -17.03 4.88 21.50
CA ASP A 162 -17.73 5.96 22.19
C ASP A 162 -17.56 7.34 21.50
N GLY A 163 -16.78 7.39 20.42
CA GLY A 163 -16.42 8.62 19.71
C GLY A 163 -15.23 9.38 20.29
N THR A 164 -14.51 8.79 21.26
CA THR A 164 -13.25 9.35 21.76
C THR A 164 -12.11 9.06 20.78
N VAL A 165 -11.24 10.04 20.55
CA VAL A 165 -10.01 9.87 19.76
C VAL A 165 -8.79 9.98 20.67
N VAL A 166 -7.88 9.01 20.53
CA VAL A 166 -6.56 9.01 21.16
C VAL A 166 -5.51 9.14 20.08
N THR A 167 -4.61 10.12 20.16
CA THR A 167 -3.49 10.26 19.22
C THR A 167 -2.14 10.11 19.90
N TRP A 168 -1.16 9.64 19.13
CA TRP A 168 0.21 9.41 19.59
C TRP A 168 1.23 9.64 18.46
N GLY A 169 2.52 9.66 18.80
CA GLY A 169 3.62 9.95 17.87
C GLY A 169 4.10 11.40 17.97
N ARG A 170 4.56 11.98 16.87
CA ARG A 170 5.22 13.28 16.91
C ARG A 170 4.24 14.40 17.31
N PRO A 171 4.50 15.17 18.38
CA PRO A 171 3.61 16.23 18.84
C PRO A 171 3.29 17.28 17.75
N ALA A 172 4.33 17.70 17.00
CA ALA A 172 4.22 18.62 15.87
C ALA A 172 3.24 18.18 14.77
N SER A 173 3.00 16.88 14.66
CA SER A 173 2.14 16.28 13.63
C SER A 173 0.82 15.75 14.19
N GLY A 174 0.43 16.25 15.38
CA GLY A 174 -0.84 15.93 16.02
C GLY A 174 -0.83 14.69 16.91
N GLY A 175 0.34 14.14 17.23
CA GLY A 175 0.52 12.91 18.02
C GLY A 175 0.47 13.07 19.54
N SER A 176 -0.13 14.11 20.09
CA SER A 176 -0.21 14.26 21.56
C SER A 176 -1.57 14.76 22.01
N TYR A 177 -2.67 14.23 21.48
CA TYR A 177 -4.03 14.67 21.79
C TYR A 177 -4.87 13.55 22.43
N ALA A 178 -5.46 13.84 23.59
CA ALA A 178 -6.46 13.02 24.28
C ALA A 178 -7.59 13.92 24.84
N GLY A 179 -8.84 13.72 24.43
CA GLY A 179 -10.01 14.41 25.03
C GLY A 179 -10.37 13.80 26.40
N LYS A 180 -10.99 14.47 27.39
CA LYS A 180 -11.57 15.82 27.58
C LYS A 180 -10.71 16.78 28.45
N GLY A 181 -9.41 16.52 28.61
CA GLY A 181 -8.52 17.32 29.50
C GLY A 181 -7.07 17.44 29.04
N GLY A 182 -6.76 17.06 27.80
CA GLY A 182 -5.46 17.30 27.17
C GLY A 182 -4.57 16.07 27.07
N ALA A 183 -3.83 16.01 25.96
CA ALA A 183 -2.48 16.56 25.97
C ALA A 183 -2.40 17.61 24.84
N GLY A 184 -1.58 18.63 25.04
CA GLY A 184 -1.11 19.53 23.99
C GLY A 184 0.29 19.08 23.58
N SER A 185 0.69 19.42 22.36
CA SER A 185 2.06 19.25 21.91
C SER A 185 2.97 20.20 22.71
N ALA A 186 4.09 19.70 23.24
CA ALA A 186 5.12 20.55 23.84
C ALA A 186 5.71 21.58 22.84
N ASP A 187 5.56 21.32 21.53
CA ASP A 187 6.09 22.15 20.45
C ASP A 187 5.05 23.10 19.83
N TYR A 188 3.76 22.97 20.14
CA TYR A 188 2.70 23.77 19.51
C TYR A 188 1.60 24.15 20.50
N THR A 189 1.46 25.45 20.74
CA THR A 189 0.56 26.08 21.73
C THR A 189 -0.76 26.57 21.13
N GLY A 190 -1.14 26.13 19.92
CA GLY A 190 -2.42 26.49 19.31
C GLY A 190 -3.59 25.71 19.92
N ALA A 191 -4.69 26.39 20.26
CA ALA A 191 -5.91 25.72 20.71
C ALA A 191 -6.54 24.93 19.55
N VAL A 192 -6.60 23.60 19.69
CA VAL A 192 -7.38 22.73 18.79
C VAL A 192 -8.84 22.76 19.24
N ALA A 193 -9.78 22.90 18.30
CA ALA A 193 -11.20 22.80 18.62
C ALA A 193 -11.50 21.48 19.36
N PRO A 194 -12.41 21.47 20.35
CA PRO A 194 -12.67 20.25 21.12
C PRO A 194 -13.29 19.17 20.22
N LEU A 195 -12.78 17.95 20.32
CA LEU A 195 -13.42 16.78 19.72
C LEU A 195 -14.72 16.43 20.47
N ASN A 196 -15.78 16.17 19.72
CA ASN A 196 -17.11 15.91 20.28
C ASN A 196 -17.76 14.70 19.59
N LYS A 197 -17.69 13.53 20.26
CA LYS A 197 -18.25 12.26 19.77
C LYS A 197 -17.91 12.00 18.30
N VAL A 198 -16.62 11.88 18.01
CA VAL A 198 -16.12 11.73 16.65
C VAL A 198 -16.75 10.52 15.97
N SER A 199 -17.29 10.72 14.78
CA SER A 199 -17.87 9.66 13.94
C SER A 199 -16.87 9.11 12.93
N ASN A 200 -15.89 9.92 12.54
CA ASN A 200 -14.85 9.51 11.61
C ASN A 200 -13.58 10.37 11.75
N VAL A 201 -12.42 9.78 11.45
CA VAL A 201 -11.12 10.44 11.43
C VAL A 201 -10.34 10.03 10.19
N TRP A 202 -9.65 10.98 9.57
CA TRP A 202 -8.76 10.78 8.43
C TRP A 202 -7.38 11.29 8.80
N ALA A 203 -6.34 10.55 8.37
CA ALA A 203 -4.99 11.05 8.38
C ALA A 203 -4.77 11.99 7.18
N VAL A 204 -3.99 13.03 7.39
CA VAL A 204 -3.34 13.82 6.32
C VAL A 204 -1.84 13.66 6.49
N LYS A 205 -1.02 14.20 5.58
CA LYS A 205 0.44 13.98 5.56
C LYS A 205 1.09 14.02 6.95
N ARG A 206 0.85 15.08 7.73
CA ARG A 206 1.37 15.27 9.10
C ARG A 206 0.31 15.79 10.08
N GLY A 207 -0.88 15.20 10.04
CA GLY A 207 -1.97 15.58 10.92
C GLY A 207 -3.21 14.74 10.70
N PHE A 208 -4.34 15.28 11.15
CA PHE A 208 -5.63 14.61 11.08
C PHE A 208 -6.77 15.60 10.85
N VAL A 209 -7.85 15.08 10.29
CA VAL A 209 -9.16 15.74 10.24
C VAL A 209 -10.21 14.77 10.77
N ALA A 210 -11.14 15.26 11.59
CA ALA A 210 -12.19 14.50 12.23
C ALA A 210 -13.57 15.11 11.95
N LEU A 211 -14.57 14.25 11.79
CA LEU A 211 -15.99 14.60 11.75
C LEU A 211 -16.63 14.33 13.11
N ASN A 212 -17.03 15.38 13.81
CA ASN A 212 -17.72 15.29 15.09
C ASN A 212 -19.16 14.78 14.92
N GLY A 213 -19.74 14.27 16.00
CA GLY A 213 -21.11 13.72 16.01
C GLY A 213 -22.19 14.78 15.80
N ASP A 214 -21.87 16.06 16.03
CA ASP A 214 -22.71 17.21 15.71
C ASP A 214 -22.58 17.67 14.24
N GLY A 215 -21.76 16.98 13.44
CA GLY A 215 -21.53 17.29 12.03
C GLY A 215 -20.45 18.34 11.77
N SER A 216 -19.80 18.89 12.80
CA SER A 216 -18.68 19.83 12.65
C SER A 216 -17.36 19.14 12.32
N GLY A 217 -16.45 19.84 11.65
CA GLY A 217 -15.08 19.40 11.42
C GLY A 217 -14.13 19.86 12.51
N THR A 218 -13.12 19.05 12.82
CA THR A 218 -11.96 19.43 13.63
C THR A 218 -10.70 18.93 12.98
N ALA A 219 -9.64 19.73 12.94
CA ALA A 219 -8.39 19.32 12.35
C ALA A 219 -7.19 19.84 13.17
N TRP A 220 -6.10 19.07 13.16
CA TRP A 220 -4.90 19.35 13.93
C TRP A 220 -3.67 18.68 13.32
N GLY A 221 -2.48 19.12 13.73
CA GLY A 221 -1.20 18.78 13.09
C GLY A 221 -0.71 19.91 12.21
N ASN A 222 0.25 19.62 11.33
CA ASN A 222 0.89 20.61 10.46
C ASN A 222 0.89 20.18 8.99
N LEU A 223 1.05 21.15 8.10
CA LEU A 223 1.27 20.95 6.66
C LEU A 223 2.60 21.62 6.27
N GLU A 224 3.22 21.18 5.18
CA GLU A 224 4.41 21.85 4.64
C GLU A 224 4.00 22.99 3.72
N GLN A 225 4.68 24.14 3.79
CA GLN A 225 4.62 25.11 2.71
C GLN A 225 5.41 24.56 1.53
N THR A 226 4.86 24.67 0.34
CA THR A 226 5.55 24.22 -0.85
C THR A 226 6.79 25.06 -1.13
N PHE A 227 7.81 24.41 -1.67
CA PHE A 227 9.08 24.97 -2.11
C PHE A 227 8.88 26.29 -2.89
N ASP A 228 9.45 27.39 -2.39
CA ASP A 228 9.34 28.73 -2.98
C ASP A 228 10.34 28.99 -4.13
N GLY A 229 11.16 28.00 -4.47
CA GLY A 229 12.23 28.12 -5.46
C GLY A 229 13.60 28.47 -4.88
N GLU A 230 13.71 28.79 -3.58
CA GLU A 230 14.98 29.24 -2.96
C GLU A 230 15.63 28.19 -2.03
N GLY A 231 15.19 26.93 -2.08
CA GLY A 231 15.86 25.85 -1.34
C GLY A 231 15.36 25.64 0.10
N GLY A 232 14.35 26.38 0.53
CA GLY A 232 13.74 26.26 1.86
C GLY A 232 12.39 25.54 1.85
N PHE A 233 12.16 24.67 2.84
CA PHE A 233 10.82 24.23 3.22
C PHE A 233 10.46 24.87 4.56
N SER A 234 9.32 25.54 4.63
CA SER A 234 8.76 26.04 5.89
C SER A 234 7.58 25.15 6.30
N SER A 235 7.39 24.92 7.59
CA SER A 235 6.18 24.24 8.08
C SER A 235 5.15 25.29 8.46
N ILE A 236 3.92 25.16 7.97
CA ILE A 236 2.83 26.06 8.35
C ILE A 236 1.90 25.34 9.33
N ALA A 237 1.65 26.01 10.45
CA ALA A 237 0.91 25.44 11.59
C ALA A 237 -0.61 25.62 11.50
N SER A 238 -1.14 26.46 10.60
CA SER A 238 -2.55 26.88 10.69
C SER A 238 -3.17 27.28 9.34
N PHE A 239 -3.87 26.35 8.69
CA PHE A 239 -4.84 26.65 7.62
C PHE A 239 -6.24 26.08 7.87
N PHE A 240 -6.48 25.43 9.01
CA PHE A 240 -7.81 25.00 9.42
C PHE A 240 -8.58 26.19 9.99
N THR A 241 -9.03 27.09 9.12
CA THR A 241 -9.82 28.25 9.55
C THR A 241 -11.21 27.80 10.02
N PRO A 242 -11.86 28.54 10.93
CA PRO A 242 -13.27 28.28 11.26
C PRO A 242 -14.18 28.26 10.02
N ALA A 243 -13.88 29.07 9.00
CA ALA A 243 -14.63 29.14 7.76
C ALA A 243 -14.52 27.87 6.91
N THR A 244 -13.33 27.25 6.83
CA THR A 244 -13.15 25.99 6.09
C THR A 244 -13.73 24.80 6.86
N LEU A 245 -13.61 24.78 8.19
CA LEU A 245 -14.22 23.75 9.04
C LEU A 245 -15.75 23.82 9.07
N ALA A 246 -16.35 25.00 8.89
CA ALA A 246 -17.80 25.15 8.75
C ALA A 246 -18.36 24.44 7.50
N GLN A 247 -17.52 24.13 6.51
CA GLN A 247 -17.92 23.37 5.31
C GLN A 247 -17.82 21.86 5.51
N PHE A 248 -17.23 21.38 6.61
CA PHE A 248 -16.87 19.98 6.84
C PHE A 248 -18.07 19.14 7.32
N SER A 249 -19.05 18.97 6.43
CA SER A 249 -20.28 18.19 6.67
C SER A 249 -20.57 17.27 5.48
N ASN A 250 -21.18 16.11 5.73
CA ASN A 250 -21.50 15.11 4.70
C ASN A 250 -20.27 14.64 3.91
N ILE A 251 -19.17 14.38 4.60
CA ILE A 251 -17.90 13.98 3.97
C ILE A 251 -17.99 12.55 3.42
N ALA A 252 -17.54 12.38 2.18
CA ALA A 252 -17.33 11.08 1.55
C ALA A 252 -15.87 10.63 1.70
N ASP A 253 -14.92 11.50 1.41
CA ASP A 253 -13.49 11.18 1.48
C ASP A 253 -12.61 12.41 1.70
N VAL A 254 -11.36 12.18 2.12
CA VAL A 254 -10.33 13.20 2.33
C VAL A 254 -9.05 12.75 1.65
N SER A 255 -8.47 13.61 0.82
CA SER A 255 -7.17 13.41 0.17
C SER A 255 -6.20 14.53 0.58
N TYR A 256 -4.90 14.29 0.46
CA TYR A 256 -3.88 15.27 0.87
C TYR A 256 -2.69 15.28 -0.09
N THR A 257 -2.05 16.45 -0.18
CA THR A 257 -0.71 16.68 -0.74
C THR A 257 0.27 16.92 0.42
N GLU A 258 1.51 17.33 0.17
CA GLU A 258 2.45 17.75 1.22
C GLU A 258 1.93 19.00 1.97
N GLY A 259 1.27 19.91 1.25
CA GLY A 259 0.87 21.22 1.78
C GLY A 259 -0.62 21.49 1.91
N ALA A 260 -1.49 20.63 1.39
CA ALA A 260 -2.92 20.87 1.35
C ALA A 260 -3.78 19.61 1.55
N VAL A 261 -5.06 19.85 1.79
CA VAL A 261 -6.08 18.82 1.99
C VAL A 261 -7.28 19.16 1.14
N ALA A 262 -7.76 18.17 0.38
CA ALA A 262 -8.97 18.26 -0.42
C ALA A 262 -10.04 17.32 0.16
N VAL A 263 -11.26 17.81 0.27
CA VAL A 263 -12.37 17.12 0.93
C VAL A 263 -13.49 16.91 -0.08
N LEU A 264 -13.83 15.66 -0.33
CA LEU A 264 -14.96 15.25 -1.17
C LEU A 264 -16.21 15.09 -0.31
N LYS A 265 -17.29 15.80 -0.66
CA LYS A 265 -18.61 15.62 -0.05
C LYS A 265 -19.41 14.52 -0.75
N LYS A 266 -20.37 13.93 -0.04
CA LYS A 266 -21.29 12.91 -0.56
C LYS A 266 -22.17 13.40 -1.73
N ASP A 267 -22.38 14.71 -1.83
CA ASP A 267 -23.08 15.32 -2.97
C ASP A 267 -22.19 15.47 -4.22
N GLY A 268 -20.90 15.15 -4.13
CA GLY A 268 -19.94 15.24 -5.23
C GLY A 268 -19.30 16.62 -5.41
N THR A 269 -19.45 17.53 -4.44
CA THR A 269 -18.69 18.79 -4.40
C THR A 269 -17.37 18.64 -3.65
N VAL A 270 -16.40 19.51 -3.95
CA VAL A 270 -15.07 19.50 -3.34
C VAL A 270 -14.71 20.88 -2.81
N PHE A 271 -14.09 20.92 -1.63
CA PHE A 271 -13.39 22.09 -1.13
C PHE A 271 -11.99 21.69 -0.66
N ALA A 272 -11.06 22.64 -0.63
CA ALA A 272 -9.72 22.41 -0.11
C ALA A 272 -9.31 23.49 0.91
N PHE A 273 -8.28 23.19 1.67
CA PHE A 273 -7.62 24.11 2.58
C PHE A 273 -6.15 23.70 2.77
N GLY A 274 -5.30 24.64 3.17
CA GLY A 274 -3.85 24.43 3.25
C GLY A 274 -3.10 25.51 2.49
N ASP A 275 -1.87 25.19 2.09
CA ASP A 275 -1.08 26.04 1.22
C ASP A 275 -1.77 26.18 -0.16
N PRO A 276 -2.12 27.41 -0.60
CA PRO A 276 -2.77 27.61 -1.89
C PRO A 276 -1.96 27.07 -3.08
N ALA A 277 -0.63 27.13 -3.01
CA ALA A 277 0.24 26.62 -4.08
C ALA A 277 0.12 25.10 -4.24
N SER A 278 0.02 24.36 -3.14
CA SER A 278 -0.18 22.90 -3.10
C SER A 278 -1.64 22.46 -3.35
N GLY A 279 -2.52 23.36 -3.77
CA GLY A 279 -3.94 23.07 -4.05
C GLY A 279 -4.88 23.30 -2.85
N GLY A 280 -4.44 24.06 -1.85
CA GLY A 280 -5.27 24.47 -0.71
C GLY A 280 -6.36 25.48 -1.03
N ASP A 281 -6.40 26.06 -2.23
CA ASP A 281 -7.46 26.95 -2.70
C ASP A 281 -8.14 26.39 -3.95
N THR A 282 -9.45 26.14 -3.84
CA THR A 282 -10.29 25.67 -4.95
C THR A 282 -10.96 26.80 -5.73
N THR A 283 -10.88 28.06 -5.28
CA THR A 283 -11.52 29.21 -5.94
C THR A 283 -11.31 29.22 -7.46
N PRO A 284 -10.09 28.98 -8.00
CA PRO A 284 -9.85 28.97 -9.45
C PRO A 284 -10.65 27.92 -10.23
N VAL A 285 -11.04 26.82 -9.59
CA VAL A 285 -11.69 25.66 -10.24
C VAL A 285 -13.05 25.31 -9.63
N ALA A 286 -13.56 26.11 -8.69
CA ALA A 286 -14.75 25.79 -7.88
C ALA A 286 -15.99 25.47 -8.71
N ALA A 287 -16.22 26.20 -9.82
CA ALA A 287 -17.36 25.98 -10.70
C ALA A 287 -17.34 24.60 -11.40
N LYS A 288 -16.17 23.96 -11.50
CA LYS A 288 -15.97 22.67 -12.18
C LYS A 288 -15.98 21.49 -11.20
N LEU A 289 -15.81 21.74 -9.89
CA LEU A 289 -15.74 20.73 -8.83
C LEU A 289 -17.13 20.26 -8.38
N THR A 290 -17.91 19.74 -9.32
CA THR A 290 -19.23 19.13 -9.10
C THR A 290 -19.29 17.74 -9.72
N ASN A 291 -20.16 16.88 -9.19
CA ASN A 291 -20.27 15.47 -9.61
C ASN A 291 -18.94 14.71 -9.54
N VAL A 292 -18.08 15.08 -8.60
CA VAL A 292 -16.81 14.39 -8.33
C VAL A 292 -17.09 13.01 -7.74
N ALA A 293 -16.42 12.00 -8.26
CA ALA A 293 -16.48 10.62 -7.80
C ALA A 293 -15.30 10.29 -6.86
N LYS A 294 -14.11 10.82 -7.15
CA LYS A 294 -12.89 10.55 -6.38
C LYS A 294 -11.86 11.66 -6.57
N ILE A 295 -11.02 11.89 -5.57
CA ILE A 295 -9.86 12.79 -5.64
C ILE A 295 -8.58 11.94 -5.63
N TYR A 296 -7.63 12.34 -6.46
CA TYR A 296 -6.27 11.80 -6.50
C TYR A 296 -5.30 12.94 -6.18
N ALA A 297 -4.14 12.60 -5.63
CA ALA A 297 -3.14 13.57 -5.24
C ALA A 297 -1.74 13.12 -5.67
N THR A 298 -0.94 14.09 -6.07
CA THR A 298 0.52 14.02 -6.08
C THR A 298 1.05 14.67 -4.79
N ASP A 299 2.35 14.89 -4.67
CA ASP A 299 2.92 15.62 -3.54
C ASP A 299 2.50 17.10 -3.54
N TYR A 300 2.07 17.67 -4.68
CA TYR A 300 1.84 19.12 -4.82
C TYR A 300 0.56 19.53 -5.57
N SER A 301 -0.22 18.57 -6.07
CA SER A 301 -1.44 18.84 -6.83
C SER A 301 -2.52 17.80 -6.59
N PHE A 302 -3.77 18.20 -6.83
CA PHE A 302 -4.94 17.34 -6.79
C PHE A 302 -5.56 17.19 -8.17
N THR A 303 -6.14 16.04 -8.44
CA THR A 303 -6.99 15.78 -9.61
C THR A 303 -8.31 15.13 -9.16
N ALA A 304 -9.43 15.81 -9.40
CA ALA A 304 -10.76 15.29 -9.19
C ALA A 304 -11.23 14.52 -10.44
N LEU A 305 -11.59 13.25 -10.28
CA LEU A 305 -12.28 12.44 -11.28
C LEU A 305 -13.79 12.62 -11.13
N LYS A 306 -14.46 13.12 -12.17
CA LYS A 306 -15.92 13.29 -12.20
C LYS A 306 -16.62 12.00 -12.63
N LYS A 307 -17.90 11.86 -12.27
CA LYS A 307 -18.74 10.68 -12.60
C LYS A 307 -18.92 10.45 -14.10
N ASP A 308 -18.75 11.49 -14.91
CA ASP A 308 -18.77 11.43 -16.38
C ASP A 308 -17.42 11.00 -16.99
N GLY A 309 -16.39 10.78 -16.16
CA GLY A 309 -15.04 10.41 -16.58
C GLY A 309 -14.12 11.59 -16.89
N SER A 310 -14.62 12.83 -16.89
CA SER A 310 -13.76 14.02 -17.02
C SER A 310 -12.96 14.27 -15.73
N VAL A 311 -11.87 15.05 -15.83
CA VAL A 311 -11.04 15.40 -14.67
C VAL A 311 -10.86 16.91 -14.53
N VAL A 312 -10.59 17.35 -13.31
CA VAL A 312 -10.24 18.74 -12.97
C VAL A 312 -9.02 18.70 -12.07
N THR A 313 -7.94 19.39 -12.43
CA THR A 313 -6.70 19.42 -11.64
C THR A 313 -6.42 20.83 -11.11
N TRP A 314 -5.89 20.92 -9.89
CA TRP A 314 -5.47 22.18 -9.29
C TRP A 314 -4.29 21.97 -8.33
N GLY A 315 -3.58 23.05 -7.98
CA GLY A 315 -2.33 23.01 -7.23
C GLY A 315 -1.13 23.39 -8.10
N GLN A 316 0.06 22.95 -7.74
CA GLN A 316 1.29 23.46 -8.34
C GLN A 316 1.57 22.82 -9.70
N ASN A 317 1.88 23.66 -10.68
CA ASN A 317 2.52 23.26 -11.93
C ASN A 317 3.90 23.92 -12.03
N PHE A 318 4.94 23.11 -12.13
CA PHE A 318 6.32 23.59 -12.13
C PHE A 318 6.86 23.95 -13.52
N ASP A 319 6.14 23.70 -14.62
CA ASP A 319 6.61 24.03 -15.98
C ASP A 319 6.55 25.54 -16.32
N ASN A 320 6.39 26.41 -15.31
CA ASN A 320 6.45 27.88 -15.38
C ASN A 320 5.51 28.54 -16.41
N ALA A 321 4.45 27.85 -16.85
CA ALA A 321 3.37 28.47 -17.59
C ALA A 321 2.43 29.15 -16.60
N THR A 322 2.40 30.49 -16.60
CA THR A 322 1.50 31.34 -15.78
C THR A 322 0.00 31.13 -16.06
N THR A 323 -0.37 30.07 -16.80
CA THR A 323 -1.72 29.65 -17.17
C THR A 323 -1.89 28.11 -17.17
N GLY A 324 -0.94 27.35 -16.59
CA GLY A 324 -0.84 25.88 -16.73
C GLY A 324 -1.60 25.03 -15.70
N LEU A 325 -2.71 25.52 -15.13
CA LEU A 325 -3.62 24.63 -14.41
C LEU A 325 -4.31 23.77 -15.47
N TYR A 326 -4.18 22.44 -15.39
CA TYR A 326 -5.06 21.54 -16.16
C TYR A 326 -6.47 21.68 -15.58
N ASP A 327 -7.16 22.71 -16.01
CA ASP A 327 -8.45 23.12 -15.48
C ASP A 327 -9.60 22.34 -16.13
N GLY A 328 -9.27 21.36 -16.99
CA GLY A 328 -10.23 20.55 -17.74
C GLY A 328 -10.72 21.21 -19.03
N THR A 329 -10.07 22.28 -19.50
CA THR A 329 -10.33 22.86 -20.84
C THR A 329 -9.55 22.15 -21.94
N GLU A 330 -8.50 21.40 -21.58
CA GLU A 330 -7.77 20.52 -22.48
C GLU A 330 -8.50 19.18 -22.62
N PRO A 331 -8.48 18.54 -23.80
CA PRO A 331 -9.14 17.25 -23.98
C PRO A 331 -8.38 16.11 -23.27
N MET A 332 -8.92 15.60 -22.15
CA MET A 332 -8.55 14.27 -21.64
C MET A 332 -9.13 13.17 -22.57
N PRO A 333 -8.45 12.04 -22.77
CA PRO A 333 -8.99 10.95 -23.57
C PRO A 333 -10.13 10.22 -22.85
N GLN A 334 -11.36 10.38 -23.38
CA GLN A 334 -12.56 9.55 -23.21
C GLN A 334 -13.12 9.32 -21.78
N ALA A 335 -14.43 9.07 -21.73
CA ALA A 335 -15.15 8.71 -20.51
C ALA A 335 -14.64 7.39 -19.90
N ASN A 336 -14.74 7.28 -18.56
CA ASN A 336 -14.30 6.14 -17.73
C ASN A 336 -12.77 5.97 -17.62
N LEU A 337 -12.17 6.72 -16.69
CA LEU A 337 -10.74 6.71 -16.40
C LEU A 337 -10.41 5.92 -15.12
N ALA A 338 -9.30 5.20 -15.16
CA ALA A 338 -8.57 4.80 -13.96
C ALA A 338 -7.35 5.72 -13.80
N LEU A 339 -7.22 6.38 -12.64
CA LEU A 339 -6.09 7.26 -12.35
C LEU A 339 -5.16 6.59 -11.35
N LEU A 340 -3.86 6.77 -11.53
CA LEU A 340 -2.80 6.35 -10.61
C LEU A 340 -1.75 7.46 -10.51
N SER A 341 -1.38 7.84 -9.29
CA SER A 341 -0.32 8.83 -9.06
C SER A 341 1.00 8.17 -8.66
N ASN A 342 2.09 8.81 -9.04
CA ASN A 342 3.35 8.76 -8.30
C ASN A 342 3.51 10.06 -7.48
N SER A 343 4.73 10.41 -7.06
CA SER A 343 4.98 11.65 -6.29
C SER A 343 4.65 12.94 -7.06
N ASN A 344 4.74 12.98 -8.39
CA ASN A 344 4.65 14.24 -9.15
C ASN A 344 3.68 14.21 -10.34
N VAL A 345 3.27 13.03 -10.78
CA VAL A 345 2.56 12.79 -12.03
C VAL A 345 1.39 11.84 -11.78
N ILE A 346 0.29 12.08 -12.47
CA ILE A 346 -0.86 11.18 -12.55
C ILE A 346 -0.90 10.56 -13.93
N ALA A 347 -0.87 9.23 -14.00
CA ALA A 347 -1.20 8.48 -15.19
C ALA A 347 -2.71 8.21 -15.23
N ALA A 348 -3.33 8.54 -16.36
CA ALA A 348 -4.72 8.27 -16.67
C ALA A 348 -4.82 7.15 -17.70
N LEU A 349 -5.49 6.06 -17.34
CA LEU A 349 -5.79 4.93 -18.20
C LEU A 349 -7.26 4.99 -18.62
N SER A 350 -7.51 5.14 -19.92
CA SER A 350 -8.86 5.05 -20.48
C SER A 350 -9.33 3.60 -20.58
N GLN A 351 -10.65 3.39 -20.62
CA GLN A 351 -11.26 2.06 -20.82
C GLN A 351 -10.76 1.37 -22.12
N ASN A 352 -10.40 2.14 -23.14
CA ASN A 352 -9.86 1.60 -24.40
C ASN A 352 -8.38 1.21 -24.30
N GLY A 353 -7.72 1.48 -23.17
CA GLY A 353 -6.35 1.10 -22.89
C GLY A 353 -5.32 2.12 -23.38
N VAL A 354 -5.72 3.38 -23.55
CA VAL A 354 -4.81 4.50 -23.88
C VAL A 354 -4.38 5.18 -22.58
N VAL A 355 -3.08 5.44 -22.45
CA VAL A 355 -2.49 6.16 -21.32
C VAL A 355 -2.25 7.61 -21.69
N SER A 356 -2.56 8.51 -20.76
CA SER A 356 -2.18 9.92 -20.77
C SER A 356 -1.67 10.32 -19.40
N THR A 357 -1.02 11.47 -19.30
CA THR A 357 -0.35 11.92 -18.08
C THR A 357 -0.74 13.36 -17.74
N ILE A 358 -0.87 13.63 -16.45
CA ILE A 358 -1.09 14.97 -15.88
C ILE A 358 0.07 15.22 -14.93
N GLY A 359 0.86 16.24 -15.17
CA GLY A 359 2.03 16.58 -14.34
C GLY A 359 3.08 17.34 -15.12
N THR A 360 4.15 17.69 -14.43
CA THR A 360 5.28 18.47 -14.96
C THR A 360 6.42 17.55 -15.39
N THR A 361 7.21 17.97 -16.38
CA THR A 361 8.45 17.27 -16.79
C THR A 361 9.68 17.72 -15.99
N MET A 362 9.57 18.82 -15.23
CA MET A 362 10.68 19.44 -14.50
C MET A 362 11.29 18.51 -13.45
N PHE A 363 10.45 17.88 -12.63
CA PHE A 363 10.89 17.00 -11.54
C PHE A 363 10.77 15.51 -11.88
N ASP A 364 9.87 15.17 -12.80
CA ASP A 364 9.56 13.79 -13.11
C ASP A 364 9.26 13.62 -14.60
N ARG A 365 10.10 12.83 -15.28
CA ARG A 365 9.91 12.48 -16.69
C ARG A 365 8.72 11.56 -16.92
N GLY A 366 8.03 11.11 -15.86
CA GLY A 366 6.82 10.29 -15.94
C GLY A 366 5.67 10.97 -16.65
N SER A 367 5.69 12.29 -16.79
CA SER A 367 4.73 13.07 -17.57
C SER A 367 4.98 13.00 -19.08
N ASP A 368 6.19 12.61 -19.52
CA ASP A 368 6.58 12.55 -20.91
C ASP A 368 6.30 11.17 -21.53
N LEU A 369 5.37 11.13 -22.50
CA LEU A 369 5.04 9.95 -23.30
C LEU A 369 5.59 10.01 -24.74
N SER A 370 6.39 11.01 -25.08
CA SER A 370 6.88 11.26 -26.45
C SER A 370 7.72 10.10 -27.02
N GLY A 371 8.28 9.25 -26.15
CA GLY A 371 8.99 8.02 -26.54
C GLY A 371 8.09 6.94 -27.16
N PHE A 372 6.76 7.06 -27.09
CA PHE A 372 5.82 6.11 -27.68
C PHE A 372 5.15 6.72 -28.92
N SER A 373 5.63 6.33 -30.11
CA SER A 373 5.06 6.80 -31.39
C SER A 373 3.56 6.44 -31.48
N GLY A 374 2.69 7.46 -31.48
CA GLY A 374 1.22 7.29 -31.47
C GLY A 374 0.60 7.14 -30.08
N GLY A 375 1.37 7.32 -29.00
CA GLY A 375 0.93 7.18 -27.61
C GLY A 375 1.04 5.75 -27.08
N LEU A 376 0.94 5.61 -25.75
CA LEU A 376 0.97 4.31 -25.08
C LEU A 376 -0.45 3.71 -25.03
N ALA A 377 -0.69 2.70 -25.86
CA ALA A 377 -2.01 2.07 -26.04
C ALA A 377 -2.00 0.57 -25.69
N ASN A 378 -3.19 -0.06 -25.75
CA ASN A 378 -3.44 -1.46 -25.38
C ASN A 378 -3.03 -1.80 -23.95
N VAL A 379 -3.08 -0.83 -23.05
CA VAL A 379 -2.76 -1.00 -21.63
C VAL A 379 -3.97 -1.61 -20.90
N ALA A 380 -3.69 -2.59 -20.05
CA ALA A 380 -4.67 -3.22 -19.16
C ALA A 380 -4.60 -2.63 -17.75
N LYS A 381 -3.38 -2.36 -17.24
CA LYS A 381 -3.16 -1.76 -15.91
C LYS A 381 -1.86 -0.96 -15.90
N VAL A 382 -1.84 0.14 -15.15
CA VAL A 382 -0.64 0.94 -14.87
C VAL A 382 -0.22 0.71 -13.42
N PHE A 383 1.08 0.72 -13.20
CA PHE A 383 1.75 0.61 -11.90
C PHE A 383 2.74 1.76 -11.76
N ALA A 384 3.00 2.20 -10.53
CA ALA A 384 3.85 3.36 -10.25
C ALA A 384 4.94 2.99 -9.23
N SER A 385 6.12 3.56 -9.43
CA SER A 385 7.11 3.81 -8.37
C SER A 385 7.01 5.29 -7.98
N LYS A 386 7.90 5.85 -7.15
CA LYS A 386 7.83 7.31 -6.85
C LYS A 386 8.17 8.19 -8.04
N THR A 387 8.96 7.69 -9.00
CA THR A 387 9.54 8.48 -10.10
C THR A 387 9.35 7.89 -11.50
N ALA A 388 8.54 6.83 -11.63
CA ALA A 388 8.30 6.16 -12.90
C ALA A 388 7.00 5.35 -12.90
N PHE A 389 6.64 4.87 -14.08
CA PHE A 389 5.49 4.01 -14.29
C PHE A 389 5.86 2.76 -15.09
N ALA A 390 5.05 1.72 -14.92
CA ALA A 390 5.05 0.52 -15.75
C ALA A 390 3.62 0.22 -16.22
N ALA A 391 3.44 0.04 -17.52
CA ALA A 391 2.18 -0.36 -18.12
C ALA A 391 2.21 -1.85 -18.47
N LEU A 392 1.30 -2.60 -17.86
CA LEU A 392 0.97 -3.96 -18.29
C LEU A 392 -0.02 -3.86 -19.45
N LYS A 393 0.39 -4.36 -20.62
CA LYS A 393 -0.44 -4.40 -21.82
C LYS A 393 -1.38 -5.61 -21.81
N LYS A 394 -2.46 -5.52 -22.59
CA LYS A 394 -3.48 -6.58 -22.76
C LYS A 394 -2.91 -7.88 -23.34
N ASP A 395 -1.77 -7.81 -24.02
CA ASP A 395 -1.04 -8.97 -24.54
C ASP A 395 -0.07 -9.60 -23.51
N GLY A 396 -0.05 -9.09 -22.27
CA GLY A 396 0.82 -9.57 -21.20
C GLY A 396 2.26 -9.05 -21.27
N THR A 397 2.58 -8.11 -22.17
CA THR A 397 3.88 -7.44 -22.21
C THR A 397 3.92 -6.18 -21.34
N VAL A 398 5.12 -5.70 -21.01
CA VAL A 398 5.31 -4.49 -20.19
C VAL A 398 6.08 -3.42 -20.94
N ALA A 399 5.66 -2.17 -20.77
CA ALA A 399 6.44 -0.98 -21.11
C ALA A 399 6.66 -0.13 -19.85
N SER A 400 7.83 0.48 -19.70
CA SER A 400 8.11 1.44 -18.61
C SER A 400 8.43 2.82 -19.17
N TRP A 401 8.16 3.86 -18.38
CA TRP A 401 8.55 5.24 -18.67
C TRP A 401 8.72 6.04 -17.39
N GLY A 402 9.28 7.25 -17.50
CA GLY A 402 9.68 8.08 -16.35
C GLY A 402 11.19 8.26 -16.28
N ASP A 403 11.76 8.22 -15.08
CA ASP A 403 13.20 8.33 -14.90
C ASP A 403 13.97 7.20 -15.60
N SER A 404 14.55 7.52 -16.75
CA SER A 404 15.31 6.59 -17.59
C SER A 404 16.65 6.15 -17.00
N GLN A 405 17.23 6.89 -16.04
CA GLN A 405 18.46 6.46 -15.38
C GLN A 405 18.21 5.27 -14.46
N ARG A 406 17.02 5.23 -13.86
CA ARG A 406 16.65 4.22 -12.86
C ARG A 406 15.62 3.21 -13.33
N ASN A 407 14.92 3.38 -14.45
CA ASN A 407 13.80 2.50 -14.85
C ASN A 407 13.92 1.93 -16.28
N ASN A 408 15.16 1.83 -16.79
CA ASN A 408 15.42 1.29 -18.12
C ASN A 408 15.17 -0.23 -18.18
N VAL A 409 14.27 -0.66 -19.06
CA VAL A 409 13.90 -2.06 -19.29
C VAL A 409 14.67 -2.74 -20.41
N ALA A 410 15.55 -2.05 -21.14
CA ALA A 410 16.19 -2.57 -22.35
C ALA A 410 16.84 -3.95 -22.18
N ASN A 411 17.46 -4.21 -21.01
CA ASN A 411 18.14 -5.47 -20.73
C ASN A 411 17.19 -6.64 -20.37
N VAL A 412 15.94 -6.35 -20.01
CA VAL A 412 14.95 -7.35 -19.59
C VAL A 412 13.70 -7.39 -20.46
N GLN A 413 13.59 -6.52 -21.48
CA GLN A 413 12.39 -6.36 -22.30
C GLN A 413 11.90 -7.67 -22.91
N ALA A 414 12.81 -8.54 -23.35
CA ALA A 414 12.48 -9.85 -23.92
C ALA A 414 11.86 -10.83 -22.89
N GLN A 415 12.11 -10.62 -21.60
CA GLN A 415 11.60 -11.45 -20.51
C GLN A 415 10.23 -10.98 -19.99
N LEU A 416 9.88 -9.71 -20.24
CA LEU A 416 8.64 -9.06 -19.79
C LEU A 416 7.45 -9.45 -20.69
N THR A 417 7.14 -10.75 -20.70
CA THR A 417 6.03 -11.37 -21.42
C THR A 417 5.22 -12.26 -20.48
N ASN A 418 3.92 -12.43 -20.75
CA ASN A 418 3.00 -13.18 -19.90
C ASN A 418 3.00 -12.68 -18.44
N VAL A 419 3.14 -11.37 -18.24
CA VAL A 419 3.11 -10.73 -16.92
C VAL A 419 1.66 -10.67 -16.42
N LEU A 420 1.46 -11.01 -15.15
CA LEU A 420 0.17 -10.95 -14.45
C LEU A 420 0.01 -9.66 -13.65
N THR A 421 1.06 -9.24 -12.95
CA THR A 421 1.05 -8.04 -12.10
C THR A 421 2.47 -7.54 -11.86
N ILE A 422 2.59 -6.30 -11.39
CA ILE A 422 3.85 -5.63 -11.10
C ILE A 422 3.76 -5.04 -9.69
N ALA A 423 4.85 -5.14 -8.93
CA ALA A 423 5.06 -4.41 -7.69
C ALA A 423 6.19 -3.38 -7.89
N GLY A 424 6.10 -2.23 -7.24
CA GLY A 424 7.11 -1.17 -7.29
C GLY A 424 7.70 -0.87 -5.91
N THR A 425 8.99 -0.60 -5.85
CA THR A 425 9.63 0.10 -4.73
C THR A 425 9.71 1.59 -5.06
N GLU A 426 10.54 2.37 -4.38
CA GLU A 426 10.73 3.79 -4.68
C GLU A 426 11.21 4.03 -6.13
N THR A 427 12.14 3.20 -6.63
CA THR A 427 12.80 3.36 -7.94
C THR A 427 13.07 2.03 -8.67
N ALA A 428 12.43 0.94 -8.28
CA ALA A 428 12.53 -0.34 -8.99
C ALA A 428 11.17 -1.04 -9.11
N PHE A 429 11.11 -2.06 -9.96
CA PHE A 429 9.92 -2.86 -10.21
C PHE A 429 10.24 -4.35 -10.25
N ALA A 430 9.22 -5.15 -9.92
CA ALA A 430 9.22 -6.60 -10.05
C ALA A 430 7.93 -7.07 -10.72
N ALA A 431 8.04 -7.77 -11.85
CA ALA A 431 6.91 -8.35 -12.57
C ALA A 431 6.75 -9.84 -12.21
N LEU A 432 5.54 -10.22 -11.79
CA LEU A 432 5.15 -11.62 -11.60
C LEU A 432 4.58 -12.16 -12.93
N LYS A 433 5.17 -13.22 -13.45
CA LYS A 433 4.73 -13.91 -14.68
C LYS A 433 3.73 -15.02 -14.39
N ALA A 434 2.98 -15.42 -15.43
CA ALA A 434 1.95 -16.46 -15.35
C ALA A 434 2.48 -17.84 -14.95
N ASP A 435 3.75 -18.12 -15.26
CA ASP A 435 4.47 -19.32 -14.86
C ASP A 435 4.95 -19.29 -13.39
N GLY A 436 4.68 -18.20 -12.66
CA GLY A 436 5.10 -18.00 -11.28
C GLY A 436 6.57 -17.59 -11.11
N THR A 437 7.25 -17.21 -12.19
CA THR A 437 8.59 -16.60 -12.15
C THR A 437 8.52 -15.08 -12.01
N VAL A 438 9.62 -14.46 -11.59
CA VAL A 438 9.72 -13.00 -11.40
C VAL A 438 10.86 -12.43 -12.23
N VAL A 439 10.61 -11.27 -12.83
CA VAL A 439 11.60 -10.45 -13.56
C VAL A 439 11.66 -9.09 -12.89
N THR A 440 12.86 -8.59 -12.58
CA THR A 440 13.06 -7.29 -11.93
C THR A 440 13.79 -6.32 -12.84
N TRP A 441 13.55 -5.03 -12.64
CA TRP A 441 14.33 -3.97 -13.26
C TRP A 441 14.32 -2.72 -12.39
N GLY A 442 15.31 -1.87 -12.64
CA GLY A 442 15.42 -0.55 -12.09
C GLY A 442 16.63 -0.39 -11.18
N ASP A 443 16.55 0.48 -10.17
CA ASP A 443 17.67 0.73 -9.25
C ASP A 443 18.03 -0.54 -8.45
N GLU A 444 19.26 -1.01 -8.63
CA GLU A 444 19.79 -2.23 -7.99
C GLU A 444 19.72 -2.16 -6.45
N THR A 445 19.97 -0.98 -5.86
CA THR A 445 19.98 -0.78 -4.40
C THR A 445 18.58 -0.78 -3.80
N ARG A 446 17.55 -0.68 -4.66
CA ARG A 446 16.13 -0.70 -4.34
C ARG A 446 15.42 -1.96 -4.87
N GLY A 447 16.18 -3.00 -5.24
CA GLY A 447 15.65 -4.30 -5.64
C GLY A 447 15.46 -4.51 -7.15
N GLY A 448 16.04 -3.63 -7.98
CA GLY A 448 16.10 -3.81 -9.43
C GLY A 448 16.94 -5.02 -9.86
N ASP A 449 17.91 -5.45 -9.02
CA ASP A 449 18.68 -6.69 -9.19
C ASP A 449 18.17 -7.78 -8.24
N SER A 450 17.74 -8.91 -8.80
CA SER A 450 17.32 -10.11 -8.09
C SER A 450 18.18 -11.34 -8.41
N SER A 451 19.31 -11.15 -9.10
CA SER A 451 20.19 -12.23 -9.59
C SER A 451 20.61 -13.21 -8.50
N ALA A 452 20.89 -12.71 -7.28
CA ALA A 452 21.28 -13.52 -6.12
C ALA A 452 20.20 -14.52 -5.66
N VAL A 453 18.92 -14.25 -5.95
CA VAL A 453 17.78 -15.08 -5.53
C VAL A 453 16.97 -15.62 -6.71
N GLN A 454 17.39 -15.39 -7.95
CA GLN A 454 16.62 -15.70 -9.16
C GLN A 454 16.17 -17.17 -9.24
N SER A 455 17.01 -18.11 -8.79
CA SER A 455 16.67 -19.55 -8.78
C SER A 455 15.55 -19.90 -7.79
N GLN A 456 15.32 -19.06 -6.79
CA GLN A 456 14.28 -19.22 -5.77
C GLN A 456 12.95 -18.56 -6.17
N LEU A 457 12.97 -17.62 -7.13
CA LEU A 457 11.82 -16.87 -7.64
C LEU A 457 11.00 -17.68 -8.65
N ASN A 458 10.47 -18.80 -8.17
CA ASN A 458 9.56 -19.70 -8.88
C ASN A 458 8.34 -20.01 -8.01
N ASN A 459 7.22 -20.40 -8.62
CA ASN A 459 5.97 -20.66 -7.91
C ASN A 459 5.51 -19.49 -7.01
N VAL A 460 5.87 -18.26 -7.39
CA VAL A 460 5.43 -17.04 -6.73
C VAL A 460 3.95 -16.83 -7.03
N ILE A 461 3.18 -16.39 -6.03
CA ILE A 461 1.76 -16.07 -6.17
C ILE A 461 1.45 -14.60 -5.88
N ALA A 462 2.27 -13.93 -5.06
CA ALA A 462 2.11 -12.52 -4.77
C ALA A 462 3.46 -11.84 -4.55
N LEU A 463 3.53 -10.57 -4.91
CA LEU A 463 4.67 -9.69 -4.68
C LEU A 463 4.27 -8.58 -3.73
N PHE A 464 5.17 -8.27 -2.81
CA PHE A 464 5.04 -7.17 -1.86
C PHE A 464 6.31 -6.33 -1.89
N SER A 465 6.19 -5.06 -1.57
CA SER A 465 7.31 -4.13 -1.54
C SER A 465 7.19 -3.15 -0.38
N ASN A 466 8.33 -2.59 -0.01
CA ASN A 466 8.44 -1.29 0.65
C ASN A 466 9.23 -0.35 -0.27
N ASP A 467 9.68 0.82 0.20
CA ASP A 467 10.43 1.76 -0.66
C ASP A 467 11.80 1.19 -1.09
N TYR A 468 12.32 0.12 -0.46
CA TYR A 468 13.71 -0.33 -0.56
C TYR A 468 13.92 -1.80 -0.95
N ALA A 469 12.91 -2.65 -0.74
CA ALA A 469 13.04 -4.10 -0.86
C ALA A 469 11.72 -4.75 -1.29
N PHE A 470 11.84 -5.97 -1.80
CA PHE A 470 10.73 -6.82 -2.21
C PHE A 470 10.65 -8.09 -1.37
N ALA A 471 9.44 -8.61 -1.25
CA ALA A 471 9.14 -9.95 -0.73
C ALA A 471 8.22 -10.68 -1.70
N ALA A 472 8.66 -11.82 -2.22
CA ALA A 472 7.86 -12.74 -3.01
C ALA A 472 7.28 -13.84 -2.12
N LEU A 473 5.95 -13.92 -2.08
CA LEU A 473 5.22 -14.99 -1.42
C LEU A 473 4.96 -16.12 -2.41
N LYS A 474 5.40 -17.32 -2.07
CA LYS A 474 5.23 -18.52 -2.89
C LYS A 474 3.95 -19.28 -2.53
N LYS A 475 3.47 -20.10 -3.47
CA LYS A 475 2.29 -20.98 -3.31
C LYS A 475 2.39 -21.97 -2.16
N ASP A 476 3.61 -22.31 -1.74
CA ASP A 476 3.89 -23.18 -0.58
C ASP A 476 3.88 -22.41 0.76
N GLY A 477 3.63 -21.10 0.75
CA GLY A 477 3.63 -20.24 1.93
C GLY A 477 5.03 -19.83 2.41
N THR A 478 6.09 -20.12 1.64
CA THR A 478 7.44 -19.61 1.90
C THR A 478 7.63 -18.22 1.28
N VAL A 479 8.60 -17.47 1.80
CA VAL A 479 8.92 -16.10 1.35
C VAL A 479 10.37 -16.02 0.90
N VAL A 480 10.61 -15.30 -0.21
CA VAL A 480 11.92 -14.94 -0.74
C VAL A 480 12.02 -13.43 -0.78
N THR A 481 13.12 -12.85 -0.30
CA THR A 481 13.31 -11.39 -0.24
C THR A 481 14.57 -10.95 -0.98
N TRP A 482 14.58 -9.72 -1.48
CA TRP A 482 15.75 -9.08 -2.09
C TRP A 482 15.62 -7.54 -2.07
N GLY A 483 16.68 -6.83 -2.47
CA GLY A 483 16.81 -5.39 -2.35
C GLY A 483 17.69 -4.99 -1.17
N SER A 484 17.47 -3.80 -0.60
CA SER A 484 18.32 -3.28 0.48
C SER A 484 18.33 -4.22 1.71
N PRO A 485 19.50 -4.76 2.12
CA PRO A 485 19.57 -5.71 3.23
C PRO A 485 19.00 -5.16 4.55
N THR A 486 19.29 -3.90 4.86
CA THR A 486 18.86 -3.23 6.11
C THR A 486 17.39 -2.82 6.13
N HIS A 487 16.69 -2.95 5.00
CA HIS A 487 15.28 -2.60 4.83
C HIS A 487 14.42 -3.80 4.41
N GLY A 488 14.90 -5.01 4.73
CA GLY A 488 14.14 -6.25 4.57
C GLY A 488 14.50 -7.09 3.35
N GLY A 489 15.50 -6.67 2.56
CA GLY A 489 16.07 -7.50 1.49
C GLY A 489 16.76 -8.75 2.03
N ASP A 490 17.39 -8.66 3.22
CA ASP A 490 17.89 -9.81 3.96
C ASP A 490 16.88 -10.25 5.03
N SER A 491 16.37 -11.47 4.87
CA SER A 491 15.42 -12.11 5.79
C SER A 491 16.02 -13.34 6.50
N SER A 492 17.33 -13.55 6.43
CA SER A 492 18.03 -14.73 6.98
C SER A 492 17.67 -15.00 8.46
N ALA A 493 17.62 -13.96 9.29
CA ALA A 493 17.24 -14.06 10.70
C ALA A 493 15.76 -14.47 10.94
N ALA A 494 14.88 -14.18 9.99
CA ALA A 494 13.45 -14.52 10.04
C ALA A 494 13.11 -15.78 9.24
N GLN A 495 14.05 -16.31 8.43
CA GLN A 495 13.77 -17.29 7.39
C GLN A 495 13.14 -18.59 7.92
N ALA A 496 13.47 -19.02 9.13
CA ALA A 496 12.85 -20.20 9.74
C ALA A 496 11.36 -20.02 10.06
N LYS A 497 10.90 -18.78 10.28
CA LYS A 497 9.52 -18.42 10.60
C LYS A 497 8.70 -18.01 9.36
N LEU A 498 9.34 -17.74 8.23
CA LEU A 498 8.70 -17.41 6.95
C LEU A 498 8.17 -18.66 6.24
N ARG A 499 7.25 -19.37 6.90
CA ARG A 499 6.58 -20.59 6.43
C ARG A 499 5.09 -20.48 6.72
N ASN A 500 4.25 -21.11 5.89
CA ASN A 500 2.79 -21.04 6.00
C ASN A 500 2.22 -19.60 5.97
N ILE A 501 2.96 -18.66 5.38
CA ILE A 501 2.58 -17.26 5.25
C ILE A 501 1.43 -17.10 4.25
N ARG A 502 0.48 -16.22 4.57
CA ARG A 502 -0.62 -15.83 3.67
C ARG A 502 -0.63 -14.35 3.37
N ALA A 503 -0.28 -13.52 4.34
CA ALA A 503 -0.26 -12.07 4.17
C ALA A 503 1.12 -11.52 4.50
N ILE A 504 1.55 -10.53 3.72
CA ILE A 504 2.71 -9.71 4.03
C ILE A 504 2.24 -8.26 4.01
N TYR A 505 2.53 -7.53 5.08
CA TYR A 505 2.30 -6.11 5.23
C TYR A 505 3.65 -5.40 5.23
N SER A 506 3.68 -4.16 4.74
CA SER A 506 4.90 -3.36 4.63
C SER A 506 4.69 -1.98 5.23
N THR A 507 5.75 -1.41 5.81
CA THR A 507 5.87 0.03 6.03
C THR A 507 6.72 0.62 4.89
N GLY A 508 6.49 1.90 4.54
CA GLY A 508 7.24 2.54 3.45
C GLY A 508 8.76 2.50 3.65
N LEU A 509 9.23 2.79 4.87
CA LEU A 509 10.64 2.94 5.23
C LEU A 509 11.34 1.63 5.61
N GLY A 510 10.85 0.48 5.14
CA GLY A 510 11.67 -0.74 5.15
C GLY A 510 11.31 -1.82 6.16
N GLY A 511 10.11 -1.80 6.74
CA GLY A 511 9.64 -2.88 7.62
C GLY A 511 8.68 -3.82 6.90
N PHE A 512 8.77 -5.11 7.23
CA PHE A 512 7.81 -6.13 6.80
C PHE A 512 7.21 -6.86 8.01
N LEU A 513 5.97 -7.29 7.86
CA LEU A 513 5.24 -8.17 8.78
C LEU A 513 4.57 -9.28 7.97
N ALA A 514 4.97 -10.52 8.18
CA ALA A 514 4.33 -11.69 7.58
C ALA A 514 3.40 -12.37 8.59
N VAL A 515 2.20 -12.72 8.15
CA VAL A 515 1.17 -13.39 8.94
C VAL A 515 0.86 -14.76 8.32
N ALA A 516 0.96 -15.80 9.15
CA ALA A 516 0.69 -17.18 8.80
C ALA A 516 -0.80 -17.54 8.96
N LYS A 517 -1.19 -18.69 8.41
CA LYS A 517 -2.57 -19.22 8.49
C LYS A 517 -3.13 -19.28 9.91
N ASP A 518 -2.31 -19.71 10.87
CA ASP A 518 -2.67 -19.89 12.28
C ASP A 518 -2.60 -18.58 13.08
N GLY A 519 -2.36 -17.44 12.41
CA GLY A 519 -2.21 -16.13 13.01
C GLY A 519 -0.85 -15.87 13.63
N LYS A 520 0.08 -16.85 13.64
CA LYS A 520 1.48 -16.55 13.99
C LYS A 520 2.05 -15.57 13.00
N PHE A 521 2.99 -14.76 13.45
CA PHE A 521 3.57 -13.72 12.63
C PHE A 521 5.06 -13.55 12.90
N VAL A 522 5.74 -12.88 11.95
CA VAL A 522 7.14 -12.51 12.07
C VAL A 522 7.37 -11.17 11.39
N THR A 523 8.20 -10.33 12.00
CA THR A 523 8.65 -9.06 11.45
C THR A 523 10.12 -9.14 11.04
N TRP A 524 10.50 -8.37 10.02
CA TRP A 524 11.90 -8.20 9.61
C TRP A 524 12.10 -6.89 8.84
N GLY A 525 13.36 -6.54 8.57
CA GLY A 525 13.76 -5.29 7.95
C GLY A 525 14.20 -4.24 8.96
N SER A 526 14.00 -2.97 8.64
CA SER A 526 14.52 -1.87 9.48
C SER A 526 13.83 -1.85 10.85
N PRO A 527 14.59 -1.92 11.98
CA PRO A 527 13.99 -1.88 13.31
C PRO A 527 13.29 -0.54 13.59
N PHE A 528 13.74 0.53 12.95
CA PHE A 528 13.13 1.86 13.02
C PHE A 528 11.93 2.01 12.09
N ALA A 529 11.56 0.98 11.33
CA ALA A 529 10.40 0.99 10.44
C ALA A 529 9.43 -0.17 10.69
N GLY A 530 9.44 -0.77 11.88
CA GLY A 530 8.54 -1.88 12.21
C GLY A 530 9.09 -3.27 11.87
N GLY A 531 10.31 -3.37 11.34
CA GLY A 531 11.03 -4.64 11.19
C GLY A 531 11.65 -5.18 12.48
N GLY A 532 11.54 -4.42 13.59
CA GLY A 532 12.00 -4.81 14.92
C GLY A 532 11.02 -5.76 15.63
N GLN A 533 11.27 -6.01 16.92
CA GLN A 533 10.40 -6.87 17.72
C GLN A 533 9.01 -6.23 17.90
N ALA A 534 7.97 -7.00 17.63
CA ALA A 534 6.60 -6.61 17.95
C ALA A 534 6.34 -6.68 19.47
N PRO A 535 5.28 -6.03 19.98
CA PRO A 535 4.96 -6.03 21.40
C PRO A 535 4.69 -7.44 21.93
N ALA A 536 5.19 -7.76 23.12
CA ALA A 536 5.12 -9.11 23.68
C ALA A 536 3.68 -9.60 23.95
N ASN A 537 2.72 -8.69 24.10
CA ASN A 537 1.31 -8.99 24.28
C ASN A 537 0.58 -9.35 22.97
N LEU A 538 1.19 -9.07 21.81
CA LEU A 538 0.66 -9.49 20.52
C LEU A 538 1.12 -10.92 20.23
N THR A 539 0.24 -11.89 20.41
CA THR A 539 0.58 -13.32 20.25
C THR A 539 0.09 -13.93 18.94
N ALA A 540 -0.98 -13.37 18.36
CA ALA A 540 -1.53 -13.80 17.08
C ALA A 540 -2.26 -12.64 16.37
N ILE A 541 -2.26 -12.69 15.04
CA ILE A 541 -3.00 -11.79 14.16
C ILE A 541 -3.98 -12.64 13.34
N PRO A 542 -5.28 -12.68 13.70
CA PRO A 542 -6.26 -13.47 12.95
C PRO A 542 -6.35 -13.00 11.50
N PHE A 543 -6.14 -13.91 10.55
CA PHE A 543 -6.33 -13.65 9.12
C PHE A 543 -7.67 -14.20 8.61
N LEU A 544 -8.12 -15.31 9.19
CA LEU A 544 -9.39 -15.96 8.87
C LEU A 544 -10.41 -15.65 9.96
N LYS A 545 -11.67 -15.51 9.55
CA LYS A 545 -12.78 -15.46 10.49
C LYS A 545 -13.02 -16.88 11.01
N SER A 546 -12.88 -17.06 12.32
CA SER A 546 -13.11 -18.32 13.04
C SER A 546 -14.54 -18.81 12.92
#